data_AF-A0AAE8U7L3-F1
#
_entry.id   AF-A0AAE8U7L3-F1
#
_cell.length_a   1.000
_cell.length_b   1.000
_cell.length_c   1.000
_cell.angle_alpha   90.00
_cell.angle_beta   90.00
_cell.angle_gamma   90.00
#
_symmetry.space_group_name_H-M   'P 1'
#
loop_
_entity.id
_entity.type
_entity.pdbx_description
1 polymer ?
#
loop_
_entity_poly.entity_id
_entity_poly.type
_entity_poly.pdbx_seq_one_letter_code
_entity_poly.pdbx_strand_id
1 'polypeptide(L)'
;MDTRSKLEDKELTQIERFIRETPVEVDIVNRTMDKYESSRDTKQSEKFKARKNLRQRIMMITVSAAMIVSLIIITGLISPTMAAAMKEVPLLSSVFKFTRDLGLHAADEKGLSTKLNISVTHEGFTLNVTEVVYDGTRVAIGIERHHKEDENAKESLSEQISNIEFLLNGEPLNHTNFSSVFGQPSKDKNSAILEFADLKNQGGSPFPKQFNLTFSATINGVSKPFKMDIPVSDIGNYVNLQPNISRKYKNNQFTIEQIVLTPITTSITTRIALLDKTTSVDFREGISIEVYDEQGHELKLIHGNGRRETNKGNSDFIMDLRVHPFETVPKAITMKPYIHLYDDEGSYQLDENGDPKIQYIPELEITIPINSKE
;
A
#
# COMPACT_ATOMS: atom_id res chain seq x y z
N MET A 1 -30.90 27.63 -35.73
CA MET A 1 -30.22 28.92 -35.95
C MET A 1 -29.03 28.91 -35.01
N ASP A 2 -27.86 28.54 -35.52
CA ASP A 2 -26.64 28.39 -34.74
C ASP A 2 -25.92 29.74 -34.68
N THR A 3 -25.96 30.38 -33.52
CA THR A 3 -25.10 31.51 -33.18
C THR A 3 -23.81 30.99 -32.58
N ARG A 4 -22.94 30.42 -33.43
CA ARG A 4 -21.52 30.27 -33.10
C ARG A 4 -20.87 31.66 -33.22
N SER A 5 -20.28 32.12 -32.13
CA SER A 5 -19.77 33.48 -31.99
C SER A 5 -18.57 33.69 -32.92
N LYS A 6 -18.61 34.73 -33.76
CA LYS A 6 -17.48 35.19 -34.60
C LYS A 6 -16.18 35.46 -33.83
N LEU A 7 -16.24 35.49 -32.49
CA LEU A 7 -15.08 35.66 -31.62
C LEU A 7 -14.30 34.35 -31.45
N GLU A 8 -14.99 33.20 -31.32
CA GLU A 8 -14.36 31.89 -31.11
C GLU A 8 -13.62 31.40 -32.35
N ASP A 9 -14.18 31.65 -33.54
CA ASP A 9 -13.53 31.29 -34.81
C ASP A 9 -12.24 32.11 -35.03
N LYS A 10 -12.19 33.35 -34.49
CA LYS A 10 -11.02 34.22 -34.61
C LYS A 10 -9.89 33.78 -33.67
N GLU A 11 -10.22 33.28 -32.48
CA GLU A 11 -9.24 32.73 -31.53
C GLU A 11 -8.68 31.39 -32.02
N LEU A 12 -9.53 30.52 -32.57
CA LEU A 12 -9.11 29.25 -33.18
C LEU A 12 -8.15 29.47 -34.36
N THR A 13 -8.43 30.46 -35.21
CA THR A 13 -7.57 30.80 -36.35
C THR A 13 -6.21 31.37 -35.89
N GLN A 14 -6.17 32.07 -34.74
CA GLN A 14 -4.90 32.54 -34.15
C GLN A 14 -4.06 31.40 -33.58
N ILE A 15 -4.70 30.42 -32.93
CA ILE A 15 -4.02 29.24 -32.39
C ILE A 15 -3.42 28.39 -33.52
N GLU A 16 -4.15 28.16 -34.61
CA GLU A 16 -3.62 27.43 -35.78
C GLU A 16 -2.40 28.12 -36.40
N ARG A 17 -2.40 29.47 -36.44
CA ARG A 17 -1.24 30.23 -36.93
C ARG A 17 -0.02 30.06 -36.03
N PHE A 18 -0.19 30.11 -34.70
CA PHE A 18 0.91 29.91 -33.76
C PHE A 18 1.51 28.50 -33.84
N ILE A 19 0.69 27.47 -34.08
CA ILE A 19 1.18 26.09 -34.24
C ILE A 19 1.97 25.94 -35.56
N ARG A 20 1.50 26.56 -36.66
CA ARG A 20 2.20 26.49 -37.95
C ARG A 20 3.51 27.27 -38.01
N GLU A 21 3.62 28.37 -37.26
CA GLU A 21 4.77 29.27 -37.32
C GLU A 21 5.82 28.99 -36.23
N THR A 22 5.62 27.99 -35.37
CA THR A 22 6.63 27.58 -34.38
C THR A 22 7.59 26.56 -35.01
N PRO A 23 8.86 26.91 -35.30
CA PRO A 23 9.85 25.93 -35.73
C PRO A 23 10.19 24.99 -34.56
N VAL A 24 9.75 23.74 -34.66
CA VAL A 24 10.11 22.68 -33.72
C VAL A 24 11.40 22.03 -34.23
N GLU A 25 12.54 22.54 -33.77
CA GLU A 25 13.82 21.86 -33.91
C GLU A 25 14.24 21.37 -32.51
N VAL A 26 13.80 20.16 -32.16
CA VAL A 26 14.20 19.49 -30.92
C VAL A 26 15.32 18.53 -31.29
N ASP A 27 16.56 18.98 -31.10
CA ASP A 27 17.75 18.15 -31.23
C ASP A 27 17.93 17.30 -29.95
N ILE A 28 17.18 16.20 -29.91
CA ILE A 28 17.23 15.19 -28.84
C ILE A 28 18.41 14.22 -29.00
N VAL A 29 19.09 14.23 -30.15
CA VAL A 29 20.17 13.29 -30.45
C VAL A 29 21.50 13.82 -29.90
N ASN A 30 21.84 15.08 -30.12
CA ASN A 30 23.10 15.65 -29.63
C ASN A 30 23.11 15.77 -28.09
N ARG A 31 21.96 16.09 -27.47
CA ARG A 31 21.84 16.18 -26.00
C ARG A 31 21.96 14.82 -25.29
N THR A 32 21.68 13.72 -25.99
CA THR A 32 21.82 12.35 -25.45
C THR A 32 23.23 11.80 -25.65
N MET A 33 23.93 12.23 -26.72
CA MET A 33 25.30 11.80 -27.02
C MET A 33 26.36 12.46 -26.13
N ASP A 34 26.21 13.75 -25.79
CA ASP A 34 27.13 14.47 -24.90
C ASP A 34 27.15 13.90 -23.46
N LYS A 35 26.06 13.27 -23.03
CA LYS A 35 25.95 12.65 -21.70
C LYS A 35 26.56 11.25 -21.63
N TYR A 36 26.83 10.62 -22.77
CA TYR A 36 27.40 9.26 -22.85
C TYR A 36 28.92 9.27 -23.11
N GLU A 37 29.45 10.33 -23.75
CA GLU A 37 30.89 10.46 -24.01
C GLU A 37 31.69 11.00 -22.81
N SER A 38 31.07 11.74 -21.88
CA SER A 38 31.73 12.25 -20.66
C SER A 38 31.99 11.20 -19.57
N SER A 39 31.68 9.92 -19.81
CA SER A 39 31.81 8.84 -18.82
C SER A 39 32.69 7.67 -19.27
N ARG A 40 33.48 7.81 -20.34
CA ARG A 40 34.36 6.74 -20.83
C ARG A 40 35.87 7.02 -20.83
N ASP A 41 36.33 8.21 -20.47
CA ASP A 41 37.77 8.47 -20.33
C ASP A 41 38.18 8.55 -18.86
N THR A 42 38.70 7.45 -18.33
CA THR A 42 39.94 7.41 -17.55
C THR A 42 40.29 5.97 -17.17
N LYS A 43 41.20 5.36 -17.94
CA LYS A 43 42.04 4.27 -17.46
C LYS A 43 43.52 4.62 -17.64
N GLN A 44 44.19 4.70 -16.49
CA GLN A 44 45.43 3.99 -16.16
C GLN A 44 46.77 4.48 -16.78
N SER A 45 47.72 4.80 -15.89
CA SER A 45 49.16 4.68 -16.13
C SER A 45 49.86 4.07 -14.90
N GLU A 46 51.02 3.48 -15.12
CA GLU A 46 51.58 2.33 -14.41
C GLU A 46 52.61 2.60 -13.30
N LYS A 47 52.61 1.67 -12.32
CA LYS A 47 53.70 0.89 -11.66
C LYS A 47 54.98 1.52 -11.04
N PHE A 48 55.45 0.73 -10.05
CA PHE A 48 56.76 0.59 -9.38
C PHE A 48 56.94 1.41 -8.09
N LYS A 49 57.41 0.91 -6.93
CA LYS A 49 58.18 -0.29 -6.51
C LYS A 49 57.95 -0.62 -5.02
N ALA A 50 58.32 -1.84 -4.66
CA ALA A 50 58.25 -2.54 -3.37
C ALA A 50 58.96 -1.87 -2.16
N ARG A 51 58.46 -2.11 -0.94
CA ARG A 51 59.06 -3.03 0.07
C ARG A 51 58.35 -2.99 1.45
N LYS A 52 58.09 -4.21 1.94
CA LYS A 52 57.98 -4.74 3.31
C LYS A 52 58.09 -3.83 4.55
N ASN A 53 57.19 -4.19 5.49
CA ASN A 53 57.24 -4.14 6.96
C ASN A 53 56.84 -2.82 7.64
N LEU A 54 55.73 -2.83 8.39
CA LEU A 54 55.79 -2.88 9.86
C LEU A 54 54.37 -3.13 10.43
N ARG A 55 54.16 -4.34 10.95
CA ARG A 55 53.13 -4.61 11.97
C ARG A 55 53.46 -3.76 13.20
N GLN A 56 52.42 -3.30 13.89
CA GLN A 56 52.38 -2.77 15.27
C GLN A 56 52.37 -1.24 15.45
N ARG A 57 51.15 -0.70 15.60
CA ARG A 57 50.70 0.24 16.66
C ARG A 57 49.22 0.56 16.38
N ILE A 58 48.28 -0.23 16.92
CA ILE A 58 47.58 0.00 18.20
C ILE A 58 46.92 1.38 18.28
N MET A 59 45.58 1.31 18.21
CA MET A 59 44.56 2.14 18.88
C MET A 59 44.55 3.64 18.61
N MET A 60 43.48 4.09 17.94
CA MET A 60 42.58 5.06 18.55
C MET A 60 41.17 4.87 17.98
N ILE A 61 40.23 4.73 18.91
CA ILE A 61 38.80 4.59 18.73
C ILE A 61 38.26 5.90 18.18
N THR A 62 37.53 5.85 17.06
CA THR A 62 36.52 6.87 16.77
C THR A 62 35.31 6.17 16.19
N VAL A 63 34.25 6.23 16.99
CA VAL A 63 32.94 5.65 16.75
C VAL A 63 32.33 6.33 15.53
N SER A 64 32.25 5.60 14.43
CA SER A 64 31.33 5.86 13.33
C SER A 64 30.99 4.48 12.78
N ALA A 65 30.17 3.75 13.54
CA ALA A 65 29.63 2.48 13.11
C ALA A 65 28.81 2.73 11.85
N ALA A 66 29.45 2.53 10.69
CA ALA A 66 28.78 2.11 9.49
C ALA A 66 27.87 0.95 9.92
N MET A 67 26.56 1.18 9.90
CA MET A 67 25.58 0.12 10.13
C MET A 67 25.80 -0.91 9.02
N ILE A 68 26.55 -1.93 9.41
CA ILE A 68 26.66 -3.20 8.71
C ILE A 68 25.24 -3.66 8.49
N VAL A 69 24.82 -3.68 7.21
CA VAL A 69 23.72 -4.52 6.73
C VAL A 69 24.02 -5.92 7.23
N SER A 70 23.42 -6.24 8.37
CA SER A 70 23.46 -7.56 8.93
C SER A 70 22.44 -8.34 8.13
N LEU A 71 22.88 -8.82 6.96
CA LEU A 71 22.33 -10.02 6.38
C LEU A 71 22.58 -11.11 7.42
N ILE A 72 21.69 -11.22 8.40
CA ILE A 72 21.54 -12.47 9.14
C ILE A 72 20.95 -13.43 8.11
N ILE A 73 21.83 -14.03 7.32
CA ILE A 73 21.55 -15.33 6.74
C ILE A 73 21.40 -16.23 7.96
N ILE A 74 20.16 -16.36 8.45
CA ILE A 74 19.81 -17.47 9.31
C ILE A 74 19.95 -18.68 8.39
N THR A 75 21.14 -19.28 8.36
CA THR A 75 21.30 -20.65 7.89
C THR A 75 20.59 -21.51 8.93
N GLY A 76 19.26 -21.50 8.90
CA GLY A 76 18.46 -22.53 9.51
C GLY A 76 18.93 -23.84 8.91
N LEU A 77 19.24 -24.79 9.78
CA LEU A 77 19.60 -26.15 9.37
C LEU A 77 18.45 -26.69 8.52
N ILE A 78 18.61 -26.63 7.19
CA ILE A 78 17.68 -27.24 6.25
C ILE A 78 17.76 -28.73 6.58
N SER A 79 16.73 -29.29 7.21
CA SER A 79 16.71 -30.73 7.44
C SER A 79 16.78 -31.41 6.06
N PRO A 80 17.45 -32.56 5.93
CA PRO A 80 17.47 -33.30 4.66
C PRO A 80 16.07 -33.58 4.10
N THR A 81 15.05 -33.62 4.95
CA THR A 81 13.63 -33.72 4.59
C THR A 81 13.06 -32.45 3.93
N MET A 82 13.50 -31.26 4.33
CA MET A 82 13.09 -29.97 3.75
C MET A 82 13.72 -29.77 2.36
N ALA A 83 14.98 -30.16 2.18
CA ALA A 83 15.66 -30.10 0.88
C ALA A 83 15.08 -31.07 -0.17
N ALA A 84 14.49 -32.20 0.27
CA ALA A 84 13.86 -33.16 -0.62
C ALA A 84 12.48 -32.69 -1.15
N ALA A 85 11.78 -31.82 -0.40
CA ALA A 85 10.51 -31.22 -0.83
C ALA A 85 10.68 -30.05 -1.83
N MET A 86 11.87 -29.42 -1.87
CA MET A 86 12.16 -28.26 -2.73
C MET A 86 12.38 -28.60 -4.21
N LYS A 87 12.44 -29.88 -4.60
CA LYS A 87 13.06 -30.26 -5.88
C LYS A 87 12.19 -30.20 -7.13
N GLU A 88 10.87 -30.04 -7.04
CA GLU A 88 9.99 -30.07 -8.24
C GLU A 88 8.69 -29.27 -8.08
N VAL A 89 8.77 -27.94 -8.01
CA VAL A 89 7.54 -27.11 -8.04
C VAL A 89 7.77 -25.80 -8.80
N PRO A 90 6.91 -25.44 -9.76
CA PRO A 90 6.79 -24.05 -10.21
C PRO A 90 6.08 -23.24 -9.11
N LEU A 91 6.86 -22.59 -8.24
CA LEU A 91 6.33 -21.57 -7.32
C LEU A 91 5.80 -20.37 -8.12
N LEU A 92 4.73 -19.73 -7.63
CA LEU A 92 4.34 -18.44 -8.19
C LEU A 92 5.47 -17.43 -7.95
N SER A 93 5.87 -16.72 -9.01
CA SER A 93 6.83 -15.60 -8.88
C SER A 93 6.33 -14.51 -7.93
N SER A 94 5.00 -14.35 -7.86
CA SER A 94 4.31 -13.38 -7.02
C SER A 94 2.83 -13.73 -6.94
N VAL A 95 2.29 -13.72 -5.73
CA VAL A 95 0.85 -13.86 -5.48
C VAL A 95 0.14 -12.51 -5.68
N PHE A 96 0.85 -11.39 -5.49
CA PHE A 96 0.28 -10.04 -5.65
C PHE A 96 -0.22 -9.72 -7.07
N LYS A 97 0.20 -10.48 -8.08
CA LYS A 97 -0.35 -10.39 -9.45
C LYS A 97 -1.81 -10.85 -9.57
N PHE A 98 -2.35 -11.54 -8.57
CA PHE A 98 -3.68 -12.13 -8.64
C PHE A 98 -4.77 -11.36 -7.89
N THR A 99 -4.42 -10.23 -7.24
CA THR A 99 -5.39 -9.33 -6.60
C THR A 99 -5.92 -8.25 -7.55
N ARG A 100 -6.93 -7.49 -7.11
CA ARG A 100 -7.39 -6.24 -7.71
C ARG A 100 -6.70 -5.00 -7.14
N ASP A 101 -5.91 -5.15 -6.08
CA ASP A 101 -5.18 -4.06 -5.43
C ASP A 101 -3.96 -3.64 -6.26
N LEU A 102 -4.09 -2.52 -6.97
CA LEU A 102 -3.03 -1.98 -7.83
C LEU A 102 -1.75 -1.62 -7.06
N GLY A 103 -1.88 -1.35 -5.76
CA GLY A 103 -0.74 -1.13 -4.87
C GLY A 103 0.13 -2.38 -4.72
N LEU A 104 -0.50 -3.55 -4.57
CA LEU A 104 0.22 -4.82 -4.47
C LEU A 104 0.81 -5.26 -5.82
N HIS A 105 0.13 -4.99 -6.94
CA HIS A 105 0.74 -5.14 -8.27
C HIS A 105 2.00 -4.29 -8.40
N ALA A 106 1.92 -3.01 -8.06
CA ALA A 106 3.07 -2.11 -8.09
C ALA A 106 4.18 -2.56 -7.12
N ALA A 107 3.83 -3.17 -5.98
CA ALA A 107 4.80 -3.70 -5.04
C ALA A 107 5.67 -4.81 -5.67
N ASP A 108 5.06 -5.71 -6.44
CA ASP A 108 5.80 -6.74 -7.18
C ASP A 108 6.58 -6.15 -8.36
N GLU A 109 5.92 -5.39 -9.24
CA GLU A 109 6.51 -4.88 -10.47
C GLU A 109 7.73 -3.98 -10.22
N LYS A 110 7.68 -3.19 -9.14
CA LYS A 110 8.77 -2.28 -8.74
C LYS A 110 9.78 -2.92 -7.79
N GLY A 111 9.61 -4.19 -7.43
CA GLY A 111 10.51 -4.90 -6.51
C GLY A 111 10.49 -4.34 -5.08
N LEU A 112 9.35 -3.80 -4.63
CA LEU A 112 9.15 -3.26 -3.29
C LEU A 112 8.73 -4.36 -2.29
N SER A 113 8.15 -5.47 -2.76
CA SER A 113 7.89 -6.62 -1.91
C SER A 113 9.17 -7.42 -1.67
N THR A 114 9.33 -7.90 -0.43
CA THR A 114 10.40 -8.85 -0.09
C THR A 114 9.96 -10.23 -0.55
N LYS A 115 10.68 -10.80 -1.52
CA LYS A 115 10.47 -12.17 -1.98
C LYS A 115 10.98 -13.16 -0.95
N LEU A 116 10.12 -14.11 -0.60
CA LEU A 116 10.35 -15.13 0.40
C LEU A 116 10.11 -16.51 -0.22
N ASN A 117 10.69 -17.52 0.39
CA ASN A 117 10.39 -18.90 0.06
C ASN A 117 10.46 -19.71 1.35
N ILE A 118 9.58 -19.33 2.28
CA ILE A 118 9.49 -19.93 3.61
C ILE A 118 8.32 -20.89 3.55
N SER A 119 8.63 -22.18 3.54
CA SER A 119 7.63 -23.24 3.42
C SER A 119 7.62 -24.15 4.64
N VAL A 120 6.43 -24.57 5.06
CA VAL A 120 6.24 -25.60 6.08
C VAL A 120 5.36 -26.70 5.52
N THR A 121 5.74 -27.95 5.77
CA THR A 121 4.98 -29.13 5.33
C THR A 121 4.49 -29.94 6.54
N HIS A 122 3.19 -30.18 6.59
CA HIS A 122 2.55 -31.05 7.57
C HIS A 122 1.57 -31.97 6.84
N GLU A 123 1.65 -33.28 7.11
CA GLU A 123 0.68 -34.27 6.61
C GLU A 123 0.49 -34.23 5.08
N GLY A 124 1.56 -33.91 4.34
CA GLY A 124 1.52 -33.80 2.88
C GLY A 124 1.02 -32.45 2.34
N PHE A 125 0.45 -31.59 3.19
CA PHE A 125 0.11 -30.22 2.85
C PHE A 125 1.32 -29.31 3.06
N THR A 126 1.70 -28.54 2.03
CA THR A 126 2.79 -27.57 2.11
C THR A 126 2.23 -26.17 1.92
N LEU A 127 2.41 -25.33 2.93
CA LEU A 127 2.08 -23.91 2.87
C LEU A 127 3.38 -23.11 2.71
N ASN A 128 3.38 -22.17 1.77
CA ASN A 128 4.51 -21.32 1.46
C ASN A 128 4.13 -19.83 1.60
N VAL A 129 5.02 -19.05 2.21
CA VAL A 129 4.97 -17.58 2.19
C VAL A 129 5.87 -17.11 1.05
N THR A 130 5.26 -16.54 0.01
CA THR A 130 5.94 -16.16 -1.24
C THR A 130 6.52 -14.75 -1.18
N GLU A 131 5.82 -13.83 -0.51
CA GLU A 131 6.26 -12.45 -0.43
C GLU A 131 5.56 -11.69 0.69
N VAL A 132 6.18 -10.59 1.12
CA VAL A 132 5.63 -9.66 2.11
C VAL A 132 5.97 -8.22 1.73
N VAL A 133 5.06 -7.29 2.03
CA VAL A 133 5.32 -5.85 1.92
C VAL A 133 4.72 -5.11 3.11
N TYR A 134 5.43 -4.10 3.60
CA TYR A 134 4.96 -3.18 4.65
C TYR A 134 5.33 -1.75 4.26
N ASP A 135 4.34 -0.87 4.20
CA ASP A 135 4.51 0.54 3.78
C ASP A 135 4.23 1.54 4.89
N GLY A 136 4.39 1.12 6.15
CA GLY A 136 4.05 1.97 7.28
C GLY A 136 2.56 2.08 7.56
N THR A 137 1.67 1.71 6.63
CA THR A 137 0.21 1.82 6.80
C THR A 137 -0.48 0.46 6.88
N ARG A 138 0.06 -0.55 6.21
CA ARG A 138 -0.43 -1.93 6.20
C ARG A 138 0.66 -2.93 5.86
N VAL A 139 0.49 -4.16 6.34
CA VAL A 139 1.29 -5.33 5.99
C VAL A 139 0.45 -6.23 5.10
N ALA A 140 0.97 -6.62 3.94
CA ALA A 140 0.35 -7.61 3.05
C ALA A 140 1.30 -8.78 2.82
N ILE A 141 0.75 -10.01 2.87
CA ILE A 141 1.50 -11.27 2.80
C ILE A 141 0.89 -12.14 1.72
N GLY A 142 1.69 -12.57 0.75
CA GLY A 142 1.32 -13.59 -0.23
C GLY A 142 1.59 -14.98 0.33
N ILE A 143 0.58 -15.83 0.32
CA ILE A 143 0.70 -17.25 0.66
C ILE A 143 0.18 -18.12 -0.49
N GLU A 144 0.78 -19.29 -0.64
CA GLU A 144 0.35 -20.30 -1.59
C GLU A 144 0.48 -21.70 -0.98
N ARG A 145 -0.37 -22.63 -1.43
CA ARG A 145 -0.18 -24.05 -1.14
C ARG A 145 0.48 -24.73 -2.33
N HIS A 146 1.34 -25.70 -2.03
CA HIS A 146 1.86 -26.57 -3.06
C HIS A 146 0.73 -27.34 -3.74
N HIS A 147 0.80 -27.46 -5.06
CA HIS A 147 -0.21 -28.12 -5.86
C HIS A 147 0.40 -28.88 -7.04
N LYS A 148 -0.06 -30.11 -7.29
CA LYS A 148 0.25 -30.85 -8.52
C LYS A 148 -0.78 -30.48 -9.58
N GLU A 149 -0.34 -30.23 -10.81
CA GLU A 149 -1.19 -29.75 -11.94
C GLU A 149 -2.45 -30.60 -12.23
N ASP A 150 -2.50 -31.86 -11.78
CA ASP A 150 -3.64 -32.77 -11.97
C ASP A 150 -4.60 -32.90 -10.78
N GLU A 151 -4.25 -32.34 -9.62
CA GLU A 151 -5.22 -32.25 -8.53
C GLU A 151 -6.10 -31.04 -8.82
N ASN A 152 -7.42 -31.13 -8.77
CA ASN A 152 -8.25 -29.93 -8.70
C ASN A 152 -8.82 -29.91 -7.30
N ALA A 153 -8.22 -29.08 -6.43
CA ALA A 153 -8.74 -28.90 -5.09
C ALA A 153 -10.14 -28.28 -5.19
N LYS A 154 -11.13 -28.95 -4.58
CA LYS A 154 -12.53 -28.49 -4.59
C LYS A 154 -12.69 -27.14 -3.91
N GLU A 155 -11.89 -26.89 -2.88
CA GLU A 155 -11.88 -25.68 -2.07
C GLU A 155 -10.63 -24.84 -2.35
N SER A 156 -10.78 -23.54 -2.36
CA SER A 156 -9.66 -22.58 -2.40
C SER A 156 -8.83 -22.63 -1.12
N LEU A 157 -7.57 -22.18 -1.18
CA LEU A 157 -6.72 -22.04 -0.02
C LEU A 157 -7.37 -21.13 1.04
N SER A 158 -7.98 -20.01 0.62
CA SER A 158 -8.68 -19.10 1.52
C SER A 158 -9.84 -19.75 2.27
N GLU A 159 -10.58 -20.67 1.64
CA GLU A 159 -11.70 -21.39 2.29
C GLU A 159 -11.21 -22.46 3.27
N GLN A 160 -10.00 -23.00 3.07
CA GLN A 160 -9.43 -24.02 3.94
C GLN A 160 -8.76 -23.47 5.19
N ILE A 161 -8.35 -22.21 5.17
CA ILE A 161 -7.77 -21.55 6.34
C ILE A 161 -8.89 -21.27 7.35
N SER A 162 -8.84 -21.93 8.51
CA SER A 162 -9.84 -21.74 9.57
C SER A 162 -9.44 -20.76 10.65
N ASN A 163 -8.13 -20.51 10.81
CA ASN A 163 -7.63 -19.53 11.76
C ASN A 163 -6.29 -18.95 11.28
N ILE A 164 -6.09 -17.66 11.55
CA ILE A 164 -4.83 -16.95 11.34
C ILE A 164 -4.47 -16.21 12.61
N GLU A 165 -3.23 -16.37 13.05
CA GLU A 165 -2.65 -15.65 14.18
C GLU A 165 -1.32 -15.02 13.77
N PHE A 166 -1.09 -13.81 14.28
CA PHE A 166 0.14 -13.07 14.08
C PHE A 166 0.72 -12.65 15.43
N LEU A 167 2.04 -12.83 15.58
CA LEU A 167 2.81 -12.26 16.68
C LEU A 167 3.85 -11.29 16.11
N LEU A 168 3.94 -10.11 16.68
CA LEU A 168 4.95 -9.11 16.30
C LEU A 168 6.10 -9.18 17.31
N ASN A 169 7.28 -9.56 16.85
CA ASN A 169 8.47 -9.81 17.69
C ASN A 169 8.20 -10.81 18.82
N GLY A 170 7.39 -11.84 18.55
CA GLY A 170 7.01 -12.88 19.52
C GLY A 170 5.87 -12.50 20.46
N GLU A 171 5.41 -11.25 20.44
CA GLU A 171 4.30 -10.78 21.27
C GLU A 171 2.97 -10.81 20.50
N PRO A 172 1.85 -11.22 21.12
CA PRO A 172 0.54 -11.14 20.50
C PRO A 172 0.21 -9.71 20.08
N LEU A 173 -0.35 -9.56 18.88
CA LEU A 173 -0.85 -8.26 18.45
C LEU A 173 -2.01 -7.82 19.36
N ASN A 174 -1.85 -6.68 20.03
CA ASN A 174 -2.93 -6.07 20.81
C ASN A 174 -3.92 -5.40 19.84
N HIS A 175 -5.21 -5.73 19.92
CA HIS A 175 -6.28 -5.20 19.06
C HIS A 175 -6.35 -3.66 19.00
N THR A 176 -5.71 -2.93 19.93
CA THR A 176 -5.58 -1.48 19.84
C THR A 176 -4.64 -0.99 18.75
N ASN A 177 -3.70 -1.84 18.29
CA ASN A 177 -2.58 -1.45 17.43
C ASN A 177 -2.67 -2.03 16.01
N PHE A 178 -3.54 -3.01 15.77
CA PHE A 178 -3.72 -3.64 14.45
C PHE A 178 -5.20 -3.88 14.12
N SER A 179 -5.55 -3.86 12.84
CA SER A 179 -6.88 -4.29 12.39
C SER A 179 -7.02 -5.81 12.44
N SER A 180 -8.25 -6.31 12.39
CA SER A 180 -8.46 -7.72 12.02
C SER A 180 -7.70 -8.07 10.73
N VAL A 181 -7.35 -9.35 10.60
CA VAL A 181 -6.75 -9.88 9.37
C VAL A 181 -7.85 -10.01 8.32
N PHE A 182 -7.61 -9.46 7.14
CA PHE A 182 -8.51 -9.57 6.01
C PHE A 182 -7.82 -10.33 4.88
N GLY A 183 -8.55 -11.27 4.26
CA GLY A 183 -8.11 -11.93 3.04
C GLY A 183 -8.50 -11.10 1.83
N GLN A 184 -7.57 -10.80 0.92
CA GLN A 184 -7.93 -10.23 -0.38
C GLN A 184 -8.38 -11.34 -1.34
N PRO A 185 -9.39 -11.10 -2.19
CA PRO A 185 -9.77 -12.03 -3.25
C PRO A 185 -8.58 -12.29 -4.19
N SER A 186 -8.24 -13.57 -4.38
CA SER A 186 -7.25 -14.01 -5.37
C SER A 186 -7.96 -14.65 -6.56
N LYS A 187 -7.45 -14.40 -7.77
CA LYS A 187 -7.88 -15.14 -8.98
C LYS A 187 -7.39 -16.58 -9.00
N ASP A 188 -6.35 -16.90 -8.24
CA ASP A 188 -5.81 -18.24 -8.13
C ASP A 188 -6.32 -18.93 -6.86
N LYS A 189 -6.89 -20.13 -7.02
CA LYS A 189 -7.49 -20.88 -5.91
C LYS A 189 -6.46 -21.45 -4.94
N ASN A 190 -5.19 -21.56 -5.34
CA ASN A 190 -4.13 -22.13 -4.53
C ASN A 190 -3.33 -21.07 -3.76
N SER A 191 -3.71 -19.81 -3.87
CA SER A 191 -3.07 -18.69 -3.21
C SER A 191 -4.07 -17.81 -2.46
N ALA A 192 -3.55 -17.08 -1.50
CA ALA A 192 -4.30 -16.08 -0.75
C ALA A 192 -3.37 -14.92 -0.39
N ILE A 193 -3.97 -13.75 -0.21
CA ILE A 193 -3.27 -12.56 0.28
C ILE A 193 -3.88 -12.20 1.61
N LEU A 194 -3.05 -12.12 2.64
CA LEU A 194 -3.46 -11.74 3.98
C LEU A 194 -2.98 -10.33 4.27
N GLU A 195 -3.86 -9.49 4.80
CA GLU A 195 -3.57 -8.09 5.09
C GLU A 195 -4.02 -7.69 6.49
N PHE A 196 -3.22 -6.85 7.14
CA PHE A 196 -3.63 -6.14 8.35
C PHE A 196 -2.99 -4.75 8.41
N ALA A 197 -3.68 -3.82 9.06
CA ALA A 197 -3.29 -2.43 9.14
C ALA A 197 -2.48 -2.10 10.39
N ASP A 198 -1.58 -1.12 10.27
CA ASP A 198 -1.01 -0.37 11.38
C ASP A 198 -2.02 0.70 11.82
N LEU A 199 -2.55 0.62 13.05
CA LEU A 199 -3.59 1.53 13.55
C LEU A 199 -3.04 2.81 14.19
N LYS A 200 -1.79 3.22 13.93
CA LYS A 200 -1.20 4.46 14.49
C LYS A 200 -2.04 5.71 14.26
N ASN A 201 -2.71 5.80 13.10
CA ASN A 201 -3.55 6.94 12.74
C ASN A 201 -4.88 6.98 13.53
N GLN A 202 -5.20 5.92 14.27
CA GLN A 202 -6.45 5.75 15.00
C GLN A 202 -6.20 5.53 16.51
N GLY A 203 -5.07 6.04 17.01
CA GLY A 203 -4.70 5.95 18.43
C GLY A 203 -4.12 4.60 18.85
N GLY A 204 -3.69 3.77 17.89
CA GLY A 204 -2.81 2.63 18.16
C GLY A 204 -1.34 3.07 18.28
N SER A 205 -0.50 2.20 18.82
CA SER A 205 0.95 2.39 18.74
C SER A 205 1.46 1.98 17.35
N PRO A 206 2.38 2.75 16.73
CA PRO A 206 2.93 2.39 15.43
C PRO A 206 3.74 1.09 15.50
N PHE A 207 3.73 0.32 14.41
CA PHE A 207 4.65 -0.80 14.30
C PHE A 207 6.10 -0.30 14.16
N PRO A 208 7.09 -1.10 14.59
CA PRO A 208 8.49 -0.82 14.29
C PRO A 208 8.74 -0.79 12.78
N LYS A 209 9.76 -0.05 12.33
CA LYS A 209 10.19 -0.08 10.92
C LYS A 209 10.71 -1.45 10.47
N GLN A 210 11.18 -2.26 11.40
CA GLN A 210 11.61 -3.64 11.15
C GLN A 210 11.13 -4.51 12.30
N PHE A 211 10.54 -5.65 11.98
CA PHE A 211 10.07 -6.61 12.98
C PHE A 211 10.06 -8.02 12.39
N ASN A 212 10.11 -9.01 13.27
CA ASN A 212 9.84 -10.39 12.90
C ASN A 212 8.36 -10.69 13.14
N LEU A 213 7.65 -11.08 12.10
CA LEU A 213 6.25 -11.46 12.17
C LEU A 213 6.14 -12.98 12.21
N THR A 214 5.72 -13.52 13.34
CA THR A 214 5.37 -14.93 13.41
C THR A 214 3.96 -15.10 12.85
N PHE A 215 3.85 -15.77 11.72
CA PHE A 215 2.59 -16.18 11.08
C PHE A 215 2.24 -17.60 11.50
N SER A 216 1.01 -17.80 11.96
CA SER A 216 0.45 -19.11 12.26
C SER A 216 -0.89 -19.28 11.55
N ALA A 217 -1.04 -20.37 10.79
CA ALA A 217 -2.29 -20.70 10.11
C ALA A 217 -2.75 -22.12 10.47
N THR A 218 -4.03 -22.25 10.81
CA THR A 218 -4.70 -23.55 10.94
C THR A 218 -5.41 -23.86 9.63
N ILE A 219 -5.12 -25.02 9.05
CA ILE A 219 -5.72 -25.50 7.81
C ILE A 219 -6.67 -26.64 8.14
N ASN A 220 -7.92 -26.55 7.67
CA ASN A 220 -8.90 -27.61 7.83
C ASN A 220 -8.40 -28.92 7.21
N GLY A 221 -8.46 -30.01 7.99
CA GLY A 221 -7.98 -31.32 7.57
C GLY A 221 -6.49 -31.58 7.84
N VAL A 222 -5.75 -30.62 8.42
CA VAL A 222 -4.37 -30.82 8.89
C VAL A 222 -4.30 -30.61 10.40
N SER A 223 -3.73 -31.56 11.14
CA SER A 223 -3.82 -31.54 12.60
C SER A 223 -2.96 -30.46 13.28
N LYS A 224 -1.86 -30.05 12.62
CA LYS A 224 -0.88 -29.09 13.17
C LYS A 224 -0.99 -27.72 12.49
N PRO A 225 -0.89 -26.62 13.24
CA PRO A 225 -0.80 -25.29 12.65
C PRO A 225 0.53 -25.11 11.92
N PHE A 226 0.50 -24.35 10.83
CA PHE A 226 1.67 -23.95 10.06
C PHE A 226 2.24 -22.68 10.68
N LYS A 227 3.42 -22.77 11.28
CA LYS A 227 4.08 -21.64 11.95
C LYS A 227 5.36 -21.23 11.23
N MET A 228 5.47 -19.97 10.84
CA MET A 228 6.59 -19.41 10.08
C MET A 228 6.96 -18.02 10.62
N ASP A 229 8.25 -17.71 10.61
CA ASP A 229 8.77 -16.39 11.01
C ASP A 229 9.14 -15.60 9.76
N ILE A 230 8.53 -14.43 9.60
CA ILE A 230 8.61 -13.58 8.42
C ILE A 230 9.35 -12.28 8.80
N PRO A 231 10.56 -12.03 8.29
CA PRO A 231 11.21 -10.75 8.49
C PRO A 231 10.49 -9.67 7.68
N VAL A 232 9.98 -8.64 8.36
CA VAL A 232 9.26 -7.52 7.73
C VAL A 232 10.08 -6.25 7.88
N SER A 233 10.24 -5.52 6.79
CA SER A 233 10.88 -4.21 6.76
C SER A 233 9.99 -3.22 6.04
N ASP A 234 9.88 -2.03 6.64
CA ASP A 234 9.22 -0.88 6.05
C ASP A 234 9.93 -0.44 4.75
N ILE A 235 9.19 -0.34 3.65
CA ILE A 235 9.69 0.14 2.35
C ILE A 235 10.00 1.65 2.36
N GLY A 236 9.44 2.42 3.30
CA GLY A 236 9.64 3.86 3.41
C GLY A 236 9.02 4.68 2.27
N ASN A 237 9.60 5.85 2.00
CA ASN A 237 9.18 6.82 0.97
C ASN A 237 7.76 7.36 1.15
N TYR A 238 7.60 8.23 2.15
CA TYR A 238 6.32 8.82 2.51
C TYR A 238 6.22 10.29 2.16
N VAL A 239 5.06 10.69 1.66
CA VAL A 239 4.60 12.08 1.74
C VAL A 239 3.51 12.14 2.80
N ASN A 240 3.84 12.76 3.94
CA ASN A 240 2.91 12.96 5.04
C ASN A 240 2.36 14.38 5.00
N LEU A 241 1.05 14.50 4.80
CA LEU A 241 0.32 15.75 4.84
C LEU A 241 -0.56 15.76 6.09
N GLN A 242 -0.54 16.84 6.85
CA GLN A 242 -1.41 17.02 8.02
C GLN A 242 -2.28 18.28 7.83
N PRO A 243 -3.23 18.23 6.88
CA PRO A 243 -4.03 19.40 6.53
C PRO A 243 -4.82 19.93 7.73
N ASN A 244 -5.35 19.05 8.59
CA ASN A 244 -6.21 19.42 9.73
C ASN A 244 -7.35 20.37 9.32
N ILE A 245 -7.96 20.11 8.16
CA ILE A 245 -9.02 20.95 7.60
C ILE A 245 -10.36 20.37 8.03
N SER A 246 -11.19 21.21 8.64
CA SER A 246 -12.57 20.86 9.01
C SER A 246 -13.60 21.58 8.15
N ARG A 247 -14.72 20.90 7.91
CA ARG A 247 -15.96 21.42 7.34
C ARG A 247 -17.14 20.97 8.19
N LYS A 248 -18.25 21.71 8.09
CA LYS A 248 -19.47 21.43 8.86
C LYS A 248 -20.61 21.18 7.91
N TYR A 249 -21.41 20.16 8.22
CA TYR A 249 -22.65 19.87 7.51
C TYR A 249 -23.67 19.28 8.47
N LYS A 250 -24.83 19.93 8.57
CA LYS A 250 -25.85 19.63 9.58
C LYS A 250 -25.22 19.59 10.98
N ASN A 251 -25.38 18.49 11.72
CA ASN A 251 -24.82 18.32 13.06
C ASN A 251 -23.41 17.72 13.10
N ASN A 252 -22.73 17.59 11.95
CA ASN A 252 -21.42 16.95 11.88
C ASN A 252 -20.31 17.95 11.57
N GLN A 253 -19.18 17.80 12.24
CA GLN A 253 -17.89 18.36 11.85
C GLN A 253 -17.04 17.24 11.26
N PHE A 254 -16.85 17.30 9.94
CA PHE A 254 -15.97 16.40 9.20
C PHE A 254 -14.59 17.03 9.10
N THR A 255 -13.55 16.28 9.44
CA THR A 255 -12.17 16.75 9.47
C THR A 255 -11.28 15.79 8.72
N ILE A 256 -10.43 16.31 7.84
CA ILE A 256 -9.34 15.57 7.23
C ILE A 256 -8.10 15.86 8.08
N GLU A 257 -7.66 14.86 8.84
CA GLU A 257 -6.56 15.01 9.80
C GLU A 257 -5.22 14.82 9.09
N GLN A 258 -5.09 13.74 8.33
CA GLN A 258 -3.83 13.31 7.73
C GLN A 258 -4.04 12.63 6.38
N ILE A 259 -3.07 12.79 5.49
CA ILE A 259 -2.93 12.01 4.25
C ILE A 259 -1.50 11.48 4.21
N VAL A 260 -1.34 10.18 3.97
CA VAL A 260 -0.05 9.51 3.81
C VAL A 260 0.01 8.91 2.41
N LEU A 261 0.91 9.41 1.58
CA LEU A 261 1.18 8.84 0.27
C LEU A 261 2.38 7.90 0.38
N THR A 262 2.18 6.64 0.03
CA THR A 262 3.24 5.63 -0.11
C THR A 262 3.29 5.17 -1.57
N PRO A 263 4.34 4.45 -1.99
CA PRO A 263 4.40 3.90 -3.35
C PRO A 263 3.29 2.89 -3.68
N ILE A 264 2.61 2.34 -2.67
CA ILE A 264 1.63 1.25 -2.83
C ILE A 264 0.26 1.54 -2.18
N THR A 265 0.13 2.63 -1.44
CA THR A 265 -1.12 2.99 -0.74
C THR A 265 -1.21 4.51 -0.58
N THR A 266 -2.42 5.04 -0.72
CA THR A 266 -2.76 6.37 -0.21
C THR A 266 -3.67 6.20 1.00
N SER A 267 -3.21 6.60 2.19
CA SER A 267 -4.00 6.55 3.43
C SER A 267 -4.56 7.94 3.76
N ILE A 268 -5.85 8.02 4.09
CA ILE A 268 -6.55 9.26 4.43
C ILE A 268 -7.25 9.06 5.77
N THR A 269 -6.80 9.81 6.77
CA THR A 269 -7.37 9.79 8.11
C THR A 269 -8.38 10.92 8.26
N THR A 270 -9.61 10.55 8.61
CA THR A 270 -10.72 11.49 8.81
C THR A 270 -11.33 11.32 10.19
N ARG A 271 -11.88 12.42 10.72
CA ARG A 271 -12.63 12.45 11.97
C ARG A 271 -13.99 13.08 11.75
N ILE A 272 -15.02 12.44 12.29
CA ILE A 272 -16.38 12.95 12.32
C ILE A 272 -16.84 13.12 13.77
N ALA A 273 -17.00 14.37 14.17
CA ALA A 273 -17.49 14.76 15.49
C ALA A 273 -18.90 15.36 15.40
N LEU A 274 -19.73 15.12 16.42
CA LEU A 274 -21.04 15.79 16.53
C LEU A 274 -20.87 17.19 17.12
N LEU A 275 -21.51 18.19 16.49
CA LEU A 275 -21.51 19.57 16.98
C LEU A 275 -22.40 19.73 18.22
N ASP A 276 -23.62 19.22 18.14
CA ASP A 276 -24.54 19.05 19.26
C ASP A 276 -24.54 17.59 19.70
N LYS A 277 -24.14 17.39 20.96
CA LYS A 277 -23.97 16.09 21.57
C LYS A 277 -25.26 15.45 22.06
N THR A 278 -26.38 16.18 22.04
CA THR A 278 -27.67 15.75 22.59
C THR A 278 -28.55 14.99 21.59
N THR A 279 -28.22 15.02 20.30
CA THR A 279 -28.97 14.33 19.25
C THR A 279 -28.56 12.85 19.10
N SER A 280 -29.53 11.96 18.94
CA SER A 280 -29.35 10.51 18.73
C SER A 280 -29.19 10.07 17.27
N VAL A 281 -29.32 10.98 16.29
CA VAL A 281 -29.21 10.65 14.86
C VAL A 281 -27.74 10.66 14.44
N ASP A 282 -27.15 9.47 14.43
CA ASP A 282 -25.77 9.23 14.04
C ASP A 282 -25.67 8.89 12.55
N PHE A 283 -25.43 9.91 11.70
CA PHE A 283 -25.18 9.72 10.25
C PHE A 283 -23.69 9.47 9.93
N ARG A 284 -22.84 9.28 10.94
CA ARG A 284 -21.37 9.33 10.80
C ARG A 284 -20.80 8.10 10.08
N GLU A 285 -21.49 6.97 10.13
CA GLU A 285 -21.07 5.73 9.45
C GLU A 285 -21.44 5.71 7.95
N GLY A 286 -22.24 6.67 7.48
CA GLY A 286 -22.70 6.73 6.09
C GLY A 286 -21.91 7.66 5.16
N ILE A 287 -20.97 8.45 5.69
CA ILE A 287 -20.18 9.38 4.86
C ILE A 287 -18.99 8.64 4.28
N SER A 288 -19.05 8.41 2.97
CA SER A 288 -17.95 7.89 2.15
C SER A 288 -17.24 9.04 1.44
N ILE A 289 -16.06 8.78 0.86
CA ILE A 289 -15.24 9.79 0.20
C ILE A 289 -14.71 9.23 -1.11
N GLU A 290 -14.93 9.97 -2.20
CA GLU A 290 -14.17 9.78 -3.44
C GLU A 290 -12.97 10.71 -3.46
N VAL A 291 -11.85 10.20 -3.98
CA VAL A 291 -10.54 10.87 -3.97
C VAL A 291 -10.10 11.06 -5.40
N TYR A 292 -9.66 12.27 -5.74
CA TYR A 292 -9.26 12.64 -7.09
C TYR A 292 -7.90 13.34 -7.09
N ASP A 293 -7.12 13.12 -8.15
CA ASP A 293 -5.94 13.94 -8.47
C ASP A 293 -6.32 15.28 -9.12
N GLU A 294 -5.32 16.10 -9.48
CA GLU A 294 -5.55 17.39 -10.14
C GLU A 294 -6.07 17.28 -11.59
N GLN A 295 -6.00 16.11 -12.20
CA GLN A 295 -6.46 15.82 -13.56
C GLN A 295 -7.90 15.29 -13.56
N GLY A 296 -8.45 15.00 -12.38
CA GLY A 296 -9.80 14.44 -12.21
C GLY A 296 -9.84 12.92 -12.26
N HIS A 297 -8.70 12.23 -12.17
CA HIS A 297 -8.68 10.77 -12.05
C HIS A 297 -9.04 10.35 -10.63
N GLU A 298 -10.00 9.43 -10.53
CA GLU A 298 -10.47 8.88 -9.26
C GLU A 298 -9.58 7.75 -8.77
N LEU A 299 -9.21 7.80 -7.48
CA LEU A 299 -8.51 6.73 -6.80
C LEU A 299 -9.53 5.79 -6.16
N LYS A 300 -9.49 4.52 -6.56
CA LYS A 300 -10.41 3.51 -6.04
C LYS A 300 -10.06 3.10 -4.60
N LEU A 301 -11.09 2.92 -3.79
CA LEU A 301 -11.00 2.39 -2.45
C LEU A 301 -10.46 0.96 -2.47
N ILE A 302 -9.49 0.68 -1.61
CA ILE A 302 -9.01 -0.67 -1.33
C ILE A 302 -9.80 -1.20 -0.12
N HIS A 303 -9.67 -0.52 1.02
CA HIS A 303 -10.43 -0.79 2.24
C HIS A 303 -10.27 0.37 3.23
N GLY A 304 -10.85 0.28 4.42
CA GLY A 304 -10.58 1.22 5.50
C GLY A 304 -10.83 0.60 6.87
N ASN A 305 -10.34 1.26 7.91
CA ASN A 305 -10.64 0.89 9.30
C ASN A 305 -11.35 2.05 9.98
N GLY A 306 -12.30 1.76 10.87
CA GLY A 306 -13.00 2.75 11.69
C GLY A 306 -12.78 2.48 13.18
N ARG A 307 -12.65 3.54 13.97
CA ARG A 307 -12.59 3.46 15.44
C ARG A 307 -13.44 4.57 16.06
N ARG A 308 -14.18 4.22 17.11
CA ARG A 308 -14.89 5.18 17.96
C ARG A 308 -14.02 5.59 19.15
N GLU A 309 -13.79 6.87 19.34
CA GLU A 309 -13.08 7.40 20.53
C GLU A 309 -14.06 7.52 21.70
N THR A 310 -13.99 6.60 22.68
CA THR A 310 -14.96 6.54 23.78
C THR A 310 -14.70 7.51 24.94
N ASN A 311 -13.52 8.12 25.00
CA ASN A 311 -13.03 8.78 26.23
C ASN A 311 -13.54 10.22 26.46
N LYS A 312 -14.31 10.82 25.53
CA LYS A 312 -14.73 12.24 25.60
C LYS A 312 -16.24 12.49 25.59
N GLY A 313 -17.00 11.53 26.11
CA GLY A 313 -18.44 11.70 26.36
C GLY A 313 -19.30 11.93 25.11
N ASN A 314 -18.75 11.65 23.92
CA ASN A 314 -19.42 11.33 22.66
C ASN A 314 -18.39 10.65 21.74
N SER A 315 -18.81 9.62 21.00
CA SER A 315 -17.92 8.73 20.27
C SER A 315 -17.48 9.31 18.93
N ASP A 316 -16.51 10.22 18.88
CA ASP A 316 -15.91 10.68 17.62
C ASP A 316 -15.56 9.47 16.76
N PHE A 317 -15.92 9.52 15.48
CA PHE A 317 -15.63 8.43 14.55
C PHE A 317 -14.38 8.79 13.74
N ILE A 318 -13.32 7.99 13.91
CA ILE A 318 -12.05 8.15 13.23
C ILE A 318 -11.96 7.04 12.18
N MET A 319 -11.84 7.41 10.92
CA MET A 319 -11.62 6.48 9.83
C MET A 319 -10.23 6.67 9.25
N ASP A 320 -9.56 5.57 8.93
CA ASP A 320 -8.35 5.55 8.11
C ASP A 320 -8.65 4.78 6.83
N LEU A 321 -8.92 5.52 5.76
CA LEU A 321 -9.27 5.00 4.44
C LEU A 321 -7.98 4.70 3.67
N ARG A 322 -7.93 3.57 2.97
CA ARG A 322 -6.85 3.23 2.04
C ARG A 322 -7.42 3.16 0.64
N VAL A 323 -6.90 4.03 -0.22
CA VAL A 323 -7.17 4.03 -1.66
C VAL A 323 -5.90 3.66 -2.41
N HIS A 324 -6.02 3.36 -3.70
CA HIS A 324 -4.88 3.07 -4.56
C HIS A 324 -3.80 4.17 -4.50
N PRO A 325 -2.52 3.83 -4.72
CA PRO A 325 -1.46 4.83 -4.76
C PRO A 325 -1.63 5.75 -5.97
N PHE A 326 -1.12 6.98 -5.86
CA PHE A 326 -0.88 7.79 -7.05
C PHE A 326 0.35 7.25 -7.81
N GLU A 327 0.32 7.30 -9.14
CA GLU A 327 1.49 6.92 -9.95
C GLU A 327 2.71 7.82 -9.66
N THR A 328 2.45 9.11 -9.48
CA THR A 328 3.39 10.14 -9.04
C THR A 328 2.71 11.02 -8.01
N VAL A 329 3.49 11.69 -7.14
CA VAL A 329 2.93 12.64 -6.18
C VAL A 329 2.11 13.71 -6.92
N PRO A 330 0.79 13.82 -6.65
CA PRO A 330 -0.08 14.73 -7.38
C PRO A 330 0.16 16.18 -6.93
N LYS A 331 -0.27 17.15 -7.74
CA LYS A 331 -0.17 18.58 -7.39
C LYS A 331 -1.27 19.01 -6.44
N ALA A 332 -2.41 18.34 -6.49
CA ALA A 332 -3.52 18.55 -5.58
C ALA A 332 -4.29 17.25 -5.39
N ILE A 333 -4.90 17.10 -4.21
CA ILE A 333 -5.83 16.03 -3.92
C ILE A 333 -7.19 16.65 -3.61
N THR A 334 -8.22 16.21 -4.33
CA THR A 334 -9.61 16.60 -4.06
C THR A 334 -10.34 15.44 -3.44
N MET A 335 -11.01 15.68 -2.32
CA MET A 335 -11.84 14.70 -1.63
C MET A 335 -13.29 15.18 -1.65
N LYS A 336 -14.17 14.32 -2.15
CA LYS A 336 -15.60 14.59 -2.32
C LYS A 336 -16.40 13.65 -1.43
N PRO A 337 -16.86 14.11 -0.26
CA PRO A 337 -17.70 13.29 0.59
C PRO A 337 -19.08 13.09 -0.01
N TYR A 338 -19.63 11.89 0.16
CA TYR A 338 -20.95 11.51 -0.31
C TYR A 338 -21.64 10.54 0.65
N ILE A 339 -22.94 10.36 0.47
CA ILE A 339 -23.74 9.32 1.14
C ILE A 339 -24.41 8.45 0.08
N HIS A 340 -24.65 7.18 0.41
CA HIS A 340 -25.51 6.33 -0.40
C HIS A 340 -26.99 6.66 -0.17
N LEU A 341 -27.79 6.52 -1.23
CA LEU A 341 -29.25 6.64 -1.16
C LEU A 341 -29.87 5.26 -1.01
N TYR A 342 -30.85 5.16 -0.10
CA TYR A 342 -31.56 3.92 0.21
C TYR A 342 -33.04 4.07 -0.11
N ASP A 343 -33.68 3.00 -0.56
CA ASP A 343 -35.13 2.93 -0.73
C ASP A 343 -35.86 2.75 0.61
N ASP A 344 -37.19 2.74 0.57
CA ASP A 344 -38.03 2.61 1.76
C ASP A 344 -37.88 1.24 2.46
N GLU A 345 -37.29 0.24 1.78
CA GLU A 345 -37.00 -1.09 2.29
C GLU A 345 -35.58 -1.20 2.89
N GLY A 346 -34.79 -0.13 2.79
CA GLY A 346 -33.41 -0.06 3.28
C GLY A 346 -32.36 -0.64 2.34
N SER A 347 -32.73 -0.97 1.10
CA SER A 347 -31.79 -1.40 0.06
C SER A 347 -31.20 -0.19 -0.67
N TYR A 348 -30.05 -0.35 -1.33
CA TYR A 348 -29.48 0.73 -2.14
C TYR A 348 -30.42 1.09 -3.30
N GLN A 349 -30.70 2.38 -3.46
CA GLN A 349 -31.28 2.86 -4.71
C GLN A 349 -30.24 2.68 -5.81
N LEU A 350 -30.60 2.02 -6.90
CA LEU A 350 -29.68 1.80 -8.02
C LEU A 350 -29.90 2.84 -9.14
N ASP A 351 -28.83 3.17 -9.84
CA ASP A 351 -28.87 3.97 -11.07
C ASP A 351 -29.21 3.12 -12.31
N GLU A 352 -29.19 3.74 -13.48
CA GLU A 352 -29.52 3.06 -14.75
C GLU A 352 -28.55 1.92 -15.11
N ASN A 353 -27.34 1.91 -14.52
CA ASN A 353 -26.32 0.89 -14.73
C ASN A 353 -26.38 -0.21 -13.66
N GLY A 354 -27.23 -0.06 -12.64
CA GLY A 354 -27.32 -0.97 -11.51
C GLY A 354 -26.33 -0.66 -10.38
N ASP A 355 -25.68 0.50 -10.40
CA ASP A 355 -24.75 0.93 -9.35
C ASP A 355 -25.50 1.69 -8.23
N PRO A 356 -25.06 1.61 -6.96
CA PRO A 356 -25.66 2.37 -5.88
C PRO A 356 -25.62 3.88 -6.14
N LYS A 357 -26.78 4.54 -6.13
CA LYS A 357 -26.89 5.99 -6.22
C LYS A 357 -26.22 6.65 -5.01
N ILE A 358 -25.46 7.69 -5.32
CA ILE A 358 -24.78 8.52 -4.34
C ILE A 358 -25.32 9.94 -4.38
N GLN A 359 -25.27 10.61 -3.23
CA GLN A 359 -25.50 12.04 -3.12
C GLN A 359 -24.25 12.69 -2.51
N TYR A 360 -23.59 13.54 -3.29
CA TYR A 360 -22.46 14.34 -2.79
C TYR A 360 -22.91 15.34 -1.73
N ILE A 361 -21.96 15.70 -0.87
CA ILE A 361 -22.10 16.77 0.14
C ILE A 361 -21.07 17.86 -0.20
N PRO A 362 -21.37 18.80 -1.11
CA PRO A 362 -20.43 19.81 -1.58
C PRO A 362 -19.87 20.70 -0.46
N GLU A 363 -20.62 20.89 0.63
CA GLU A 363 -20.17 21.66 1.80
C GLU A 363 -18.98 21.01 2.53
N LEU A 364 -18.77 19.71 2.33
CA LEU A 364 -17.67 18.95 2.89
C LEU A 364 -16.51 18.72 1.90
N GLU A 365 -16.63 19.17 0.64
CA GLU A 365 -15.59 19.04 -0.37
C GLU A 365 -14.33 19.82 0.03
N ILE A 366 -13.17 19.15 -0.08
CA ILE A 366 -11.87 19.72 0.29
C ILE A 366 -10.86 19.39 -0.81
N THR A 367 -10.22 20.43 -1.37
CA THR A 367 -9.04 20.32 -2.22
C THR A 367 -7.81 20.78 -1.45
N ILE A 368 -6.76 19.96 -1.44
CA ILE A 368 -5.49 20.22 -0.77
C ILE A 368 -4.41 20.36 -1.83
N PRO A 369 -3.79 21.53 -1.99
CA PRO A 369 -2.60 21.67 -2.82
C PRO A 369 -1.41 20.96 -2.15
N ILE A 370 -0.69 20.16 -2.92
CA ILE A 370 0.57 19.55 -2.50
C ILE A 370 1.68 20.42 -3.06
N ASN A 371 2.22 21.26 -2.18
CA ASN A 371 3.45 21.97 -2.50
C ASN A 371 4.60 20.97 -2.41
N SER A 372 4.95 20.37 -3.54
CA SER A 372 6.25 19.74 -3.72
C SER A 372 7.31 20.83 -3.58
N LYS A 373 7.82 21.05 -2.37
CA LYS A 373 9.11 21.73 -2.22
C LYS A 373 10.17 20.75 -2.73
N GLU A 374 10.67 21.05 -3.92
CA GLU A 374 11.91 20.50 -4.48
C GLU A 374 13.11 20.73 -3.57
#